data_AF-A0A838VLI4-F1
#
_entry.id   AF-A0A838VLI4-F1
#
_cell.length_a   1.000
_cell.length_b   1.000
_cell.length_c   1.000
_cell.angle_alpha   90.00
_cell.angle_beta   90.00
_cell.angle_gamma   90.00
#
_symmetry.space_group_name_H-M   'P 1'
#
loop_
_entity.id
_entity.type
_entity.pdbx_description
1 polymer ?
#
loop_
_entity_poly.entity_id
_entity_poly.type
_entity_poly.pdbx_seq_one_letter_code
_entity_poly.pdbx_strand_id
1 'polypeptide(L)' 'MAGFYASADAHNDAHSVSQSGDADIWQNLKSAIAASSGFQRWKLESLNLDPQFNNFTLDQVVQRYLRETLETLAY' A
#
# COMPACT_ATOMS: atom_id res chain seq x y z
N MET A 1 -45.66 -29.26 -29.14
CA MET A 1 -44.35 -29.72 -28.65
C MET A 1 -43.46 -28.48 -28.55
N ALA A 2 -43.49 -27.81 -27.41
CA ALA A 2 -42.79 -26.55 -27.20
C ALA A 2 -41.34 -26.85 -26.80
N GLY A 3 -40.40 -26.53 -27.67
CA GLY A 3 -39.00 -26.38 -27.28
C GLY A 3 -38.73 -24.91 -27.03
N PHE A 4 -38.30 -24.55 -25.82
CA PHE A 4 -37.55 -23.33 -25.53
C PHE A 4 -36.71 -23.59 -24.28
N TYR A 5 -35.43 -23.91 -24.50
CA TYR A 5 -34.39 -23.71 -23.50
C TYR A 5 -34.15 -22.21 -23.41
N ALA A 6 -34.40 -21.59 -22.25
CA ALA A 6 -34.09 -20.19 -22.01
C ALA A 6 -33.25 -20.06 -20.72
N SER A 7 -31.99 -19.67 -20.94
CA SER A 7 -31.03 -18.93 -20.11
C SER A 7 -31.29 -18.82 -18.60
N ALA A 8 -30.37 -19.26 -17.74
CA ALA A 8 -29.13 -18.53 -17.42
C ALA A 8 -29.41 -17.09 -16.96
N ASP A 9 -29.34 -16.84 -15.65
CA ASP A 9 -28.35 -15.89 -15.15
C ASP A 9 -28.17 -16.03 -13.63
N ALA A 10 -26.94 -16.37 -13.26
CA ALA A 10 -26.45 -16.38 -11.90
C ALA A 10 -26.14 -14.94 -11.49
N HIS A 11 -26.97 -14.33 -10.65
CA HIS A 11 -26.60 -13.09 -9.96
C HIS A 11 -25.80 -13.42 -8.70
N ASN A 12 -24.57 -13.91 -8.93
CA ASN A 12 -23.50 -13.89 -7.95
C ASN A 12 -22.56 -12.73 -8.30
N ASP A 13 -21.88 -12.18 -7.29
CA ASP A 13 -20.86 -11.14 -7.34
C ASP A 13 -21.31 -9.67 -7.31
N ALA A 14 -21.76 -9.25 -6.13
CA ALA A 14 -21.79 -7.85 -5.71
C ALA A 14 -20.79 -7.56 -4.57
N HIS A 15 -19.57 -8.12 -4.62
CA HIS A 15 -18.54 -7.91 -3.58
C HIS A 15 -17.15 -7.49 -4.08
N SER A 16 -16.98 -7.12 -5.35
CA SER A 16 -15.65 -6.87 -5.94
C SER A 16 -15.22 -5.39 -6.03
N VAL A 17 -15.99 -4.41 -5.52
CA VAL A 17 -15.70 -2.97 -5.76
C VAL A 17 -14.86 -2.27 -4.66
N SER A 18 -14.51 -2.94 -3.57
CA SER A 18 -13.88 -2.24 -2.42
C SER A 18 -12.35 -2.36 -2.33
N GLN A 19 -11.70 -3.24 -3.10
CA GLN A 19 -10.24 -3.43 -2.96
C GLN A 19 -9.38 -2.39 -3.71
N SER A 20 -9.94 -1.76 -4.74
CA SER A 20 -9.19 -0.78 -5.56
C SER A 20 -8.96 0.54 -4.82
N GLY A 21 -9.96 1.01 -4.07
CA GLY A 21 -9.87 2.28 -3.34
C GLY A 21 -8.83 2.28 -2.23
N ASP A 22 -8.73 1.20 -1.45
CA ASP A 22 -7.72 1.06 -0.40
C ASP A 22 -6.29 1.03 -0.97
N ALA A 23 -6.10 0.39 -2.13
CA ALA A 23 -4.82 0.39 -2.82
C ALA A 23 -4.41 1.79 -3.28
N ASP A 24 -5.35 2.56 -3.86
CA ASP A 24 -5.10 3.95 -4.28
C ASP A 24 -4.79 4.87 -3.09
N ILE A 25 -5.51 4.70 -1.97
CA ILE A 25 -5.23 5.42 -0.73
C ILE A 25 -3.81 5.11 -0.23
N TRP A 26 -3.41 3.84 -0.23
CA TRP A 26 -2.07 3.44 0.18
C TRP A 26 -0.98 4.02 -0.72
N GLN A 27 -1.18 4.04 -2.05
CA GLN A 27 -0.22 4.64 -2.97
C GLN A 27 -0.05 6.15 -2.76
N ASN A 28 -1.17 6.85 -2.54
CA ASN A 28 -1.15 8.29 -2.24
C ASN A 28 -0.43 8.58 -0.91
N LEU A 29 -0.72 7.79 0.13
CA LEU A 29 -0.06 7.93 1.43
C LEU A 29 1.45 7.73 1.32
N LYS A 30 1.89 6.65 0.66
CA LYS A 30 3.31 6.39 0.42
C LYS A 30 3.99 7.53 -0.31
N SER A 31 3.35 8.08 -1.34
CA SER A 31 3.90 9.20 -2.10
C SER A 31 4.01 10.47 -1.25
N ALA A 32 3.00 10.77 -0.43
CA ALA A 32 3.04 11.90 0.49
C ALA A 32 4.15 11.77 1.55
N ILE A 33 4.32 10.57 2.12
CA ILE A 33 5.42 10.27 3.06
C ILE A 33 6.77 10.39 2.34
N ALA A 34 6.90 9.82 1.13
CA ALA A 34 8.13 9.86 0.33
C ALA A 34 8.56 11.29 -0.02
N ALA A 35 7.59 12.17 -0.25
CA ALA A 35 7.80 13.59 -0.52
C ALA A 35 8.06 14.42 0.75
N SER A 36 7.84 13.87 1.94
CA SER A 36 8.06 14.59 3.19
C SER A 36 9.54 14.75 3.50
N SER A 37 9.92 15.94 3.98
CA SER A 37 11.32 16.27 4.31
C SER A 37 11.87 15.42 5.46
N GLY A 38 11.03 14.99 6.40
CA GLY A 38 11.40 14.08 7.48
C GLY A 38 11.81 12.70 6.96
N PHE A 39 11.02 12.13 6.06
CA PHE A 39 11.31 10.84 5.45
C PHE A 39 12.57 10.87 4.59
N GLN A 40 12.78 11.92 3.79
CA GLN A 40 13.97 12.04 2.94
C GLN A 40 15.26 12.08 3.77
N ARG A 41 15.25 12.84 4.88
CA ARG A 41 16.39 12.92 5.80
C ARG A 41 16.64 11.59 6.50
N TRP A 42 15.58 10.98 7.04
CA TRP A 42 15.68 9.68 7.69
C TRP A 42 16.18 8.61 6.72
N LYS A 43 15.68 8.57 5.47
CA LYS A 43 16.13 7.62 4.45
C LYS A 43 17.63 7.73 4.18
N LEU A 44 18.17 8.96 4.09
CA LEU A 44 19.61 9.18 3.93
C LEU A 44 20.40 8.67 5.13
N GLU A 45 19.92 8.91 6.36
CA GLU A 45 20.54 8.39 7.58
C GLU A 45 20.51 6.86 7.62
N SER A 46 19.36 6.24 7.33
CA SER A 46 19.21 4.78 7.23
C SER A 46 20.10 4.16 6.17
N LEU A 47 20.28 4.80 5.01
CA LEU A 47 21.21 4.36 3.95
C LEU A 47 22.68 4.38 4.40
N ASN A 48 23.05 5.35 5.24
CA ASN A 48 24.40 5.42 5.81
C ASN A 48 24.63 4.35 6.89
N LEU A 49 23.59 4.02 7.67
CA LEU A 49 23.64 3.01 8.72
C LEU A 49 23.57 1.58 8.18
N ASP A 50 22.73 1.34 7.17
CA ASP A 50 22.56 0.06 6.51
C ASP A 50 22.44 0.25 4.98
N PRO A 51 23.50 -0.04 4.21
CA PRO A 51 23.50 0.15 2.75
C PRO A 51 22.54 -0.80 2.03
N GLN A 52 22.00 -1.83 2.70
CA GLN A 52 21.00 -2.73 2.12
C GLN A 52 19.68 -2.00 1.88
N PHE A 53 19.45 -0.85 2.52
CA PHE A 53 18.32 0.03 2.23
C PHE A 53 18.19 0.47 0.78
N ASN A 54 19.30 0.49 0.04
CA ASN A 54 19.25 0.84 -1.38
C ASN A 54 18.56 -0.24 -2.23
N ASN A 55 18.45 -1.47 -1.71
CA ASN A 55 17.77 -2.59 -2.38
C ASN A 55 16.29 -2.71 -1.97
N PHE A 56 15.83 -1.96 -0.96
CA PHE A 56 14.44 -2.03 -0.52
C PHE A 56 13.51 -1.24 -1.44
N THR A 57 12.31 -1.77 -1.61
CA THR A 57 11.23 -1.07 -2.32
C THR A 57 10.74 0.11 -1.48
N LEU A 58 10.08 1.09 -2.13
CA LEU A 58 9.49 2.23 -1.44
C LEU A 58 8.57 1.79 -0.30
N ASP A 59 7.82 0.71 -0.50
CA ASP A 59 6.89 0.15 0.48
C ASP A 59 7.61 -0.31 1.76
N GLN A 60 8.70 -1.06 1.60
CA GLN A 60 9.53 -1.55 2.71
C GLN A 60 10.16 -0.38 3.50
N VAL A 61 10.67 0.63 2.79
CA VAL A 61 11.30 1.80 3.42
C VAL A 61 10.25 2.64 4.17
N VAL A 62 9.06 2.85 3.57
CA VAL A 62 7.95 3.56 4.23
C VAL A 62 7.45 2.80 5.45
N GLN A 63 7.32 1.48 5.37
CA GLN A 63 6.88 0.65 6.50
C GLN A 63 7.87 0.72 7.67
N ARG A 64 9.18 0.73 7.39
CA ARG A 64 10.21 0.89 8.41
C ARG A 64 10.17 2.28 9.04
N TYR A 65 10.08 3.33 8.24
CA TYR A 65 9.96 4.70 8.74
C TYR A 65 8.75 4.86 9.67
N LEU A 66 7.59 4.33 9.28
CA LEU A 66 6.38 4.35 10.10
C LEU A 66 6.57 3.59 11.40
N ARG A 67 7.23 2.43 11.37
CA ARG A 67 7.54 1.66 12.58
C ARG A 67 8.41 2.48 13.54
N GLU A 68 9.52 3.02 13.06
CA GLU A 68 10.45 3.78 13.90
C GLU A 68 9.81 5.08 14.43
N THR A 69 9.04 5.80 13.61
CA THR A 69 8.31 6.99 14.07
C THR A 69 7.24 6.65 15.10
N LEU A 70 6.55 5.53 14.97
CA LEU A 70 5.59 5.06 15.98
C LEU A 70 6.27 4.61 17.27
N GLU A 71 7.41 3.93 17.20
CA GLU A 71 8.21 3.55 18.38
C GLU A 71 8.71 4.79 19.15
N THR A 72 9.06 5.85 18.43
CA THR A 72 9.53 7.11 19.02
C THR A 72 8.40 7.89 19.71
N LEU A 73 7.15 7.73 19.25
CA LEU A 73 5.95 8.38 19.82
C LEU A 73 5.28 7.56 20.94
N ALA A 74 5.64 6.29 21.10
CA ALA A 74 5.06 5.39 22.11
C ALA A 74 5.79 5.45 23.47
N TYR A 75 6.82 6.29 23.59
CA TYR A 75 7.52 6.63 24.83
C TYR A 75 6.96 7.92 25.44
#